data_AF-A0A7S4ESE2-F1
#
_entry.id   AF-A0A7S4ESE2-F1
#
_cell.length_a   1.000
_cell.length_b   1.000
_cell.length_c   1.000
_cell.angle_alpha   90.00
_cell.angle_beta   90.00
_cell.angle_gamma   90.00
#
_symmetry.space_group_name_H-M   'P 1'
#
loop_
_entity.id
_entity.type
_entity.pdbx_description
1 polymer ?
#
loop_
_entity_poly.entity_id
_entity_poly.type
_entity_poly.pdbx_seq_one_letter_code
_entity_poly.pdbx_strand_id
1 'polypeptide(L)'
;SIEAASVAGLLRFVRLVRLVKLFRFLKLGRFLRRFEEELGLNSASVRFGGLLLKVVFVAHLIACMWFGMYTLQCGSGEDDEVCDRENWVDSYAARLPPELSNQVMTDLFSQYSSSLYWAFTTLTTVGFGDIIPVSRAERLFVIAMELAGIMIFGIIIGTITRIASNFNLAKKSRNEKMAILERYMRERRLSKGLQKRIREFYEYQLDNVSVFDLSSILEEVSTALRLELCQSFYAPLMRDVPFFKGRNASWISLVCPHLRPFFVFAGEHICRKGVIGMEMYWIRRGSVRLLDPASNDESERGANELAVLRDGECFGQLAVIRNQRQA
;
A
#
# COMPACT_ATOMS: atom_id res chain seq x y z
N SER A 1 -13.13 -51.44 -30.35
CA SER A 1 -11.80 -50.90 -30.01
C SER A 1 -11.56 -49.46 -30.49
N ILE A 2 -12.25 -48.90 -31.50
CA ILE A 2 -12.07 -47.48 -31.91
C ILE A 2 -13.06 -46.53 -31.20
N GLU A 3 -14.29 -46.95 -30.93
CA GLU A 3 -15.31 -46.13 -30.24
C GLU A 3 -14.99 -45.92 -28.75
N ALA A 4 -14.47 -46.93 -28.04
CA ALA A 4 -14.11 -46.83 -26.62
C ALA A 4 -12.96 -45.84 -26.38
N ALA A 5 -11.92 -45.85 -27.23
CA ALA A 5 -10.82 -44.88 -27.18
C ALA A 5 -11.28 -43.44 -27.46
N SER A 6 -12.24 -43.27 -28.38
CA SER A 6 -12.89 -41.98 -28.67
C SER A 6 -13.69 -41.47 -27.46
N VAL A 7 -14.46 -42.34 -26.81
CA VAL A 7 -15.27 -42.02 -25.63
C VAL A 7 -14.40 -41.68 -24.41
N ALA A 8 -13.30 -42.42 -24.18
CA ALA A 8 -12.34 -42.11 -23.12
C ALA A 8 -11.65 -40.75 -23.34
N GLY A 9 -11.26 -40.44 -24.59
CA GLY A 9 -10.75 -39.12 -24.97
C GLY A 9 -11.78 -38.00 -24.76
N LEU A 10 -13.04 -38.25 -25.10
CA LEU A 10 -14.16 -37.32 -24.90
C LEU A 10 -14.44 -37.07 -23.40
N LEU A 11 -14.41 -38.11 -22.56
CA LEU A 11 -14.59 -37.99 -21.12
C LEU A 11 -13.44 -37.21 -20.45
N ARG A 12 -12.21 -37.37 -20.93
CA ARG A 12 -11.05 -36.56 -20.50
C ARG A 12 -11.23 -35.10 -20.91
N PHE A 13 -11.69 -34.84 -22.12
CA PHE A 13 -12.02 -33.49 -22.58
C PHE A 13 -13.13 -32.85 -21.73
N VAL A 14 -14.20 -33.58 -21.39
CA VAL A 14 -15.27 -33.11 -20.49
C VAL A 14 -14.73 -32.80 -19.09
N ARG A 15 -13.77 -33.58 -18.57
CA ARG A 15 -13.08 -33.29 -17.29
C ARG A 15 -12.21 -32.02 -17.39
N LEU A 16 -11.51 -31.80 -18.51
CA LEU A 16 -10.77 -30.55 -18.79
C LEU A 16 -11.72 -29.34 -18.89
N VAL A 17 -12.90 -29.49 -19.48
CA VAL A 17 -13.94 -28.43 -19.51
C VAL A 17 -14.43 -28.08 -18.10
N ARG A 18 -14.38 -29.00 -17.13
CA ARG A 18 -14.68 -28.66 -15.72
C ARG A 18 -13.63 -27.71 -15.11
N LEU A 19 -12.40 -27.65 -15.65
CA LEU A 19 -11.40 -26.64 -15.24
C LEU A 19 -11.84 -25.23 -15.64
N VAL A 20 -12.73 -25.05 -16.62
CA VAL A 20 -13.35 -23.74 -16.91
C VAL A 20 -14.18 -23.25 -15.73
N LYS A 21 -14.65 -24.13 -14.83
CA LYS A 21 -15.28 -23.71 -13.57
C LYS A 21 -14.30 -22.97 -12.66
N LEU A 22 -12.98 -23.12 -12.83
CA LEU A 22 -11.97 -22.33 -12.12
C LEU A 22 -11.96 -20.86 -12.55
N PHE A 23 -12.50 -20.50 -13.73
CA PHE A 23 -12.78 -19.09 -14.05
C PHE A 23 -13.80 -18.47 -13.08
N ARG A 24 -14.61 -19.27 -12.35
CA ARG A 24 -15.43 -18.73 -11.25
C ARG A 24 -14.56 -18.19 -10.10
N PHE A 25 -13.34 -18.67 -9.89
CA PHE A 25 -12.41 -18.06 -8.92
C PHE A 25 -11.94 -16.66 -9.35
N LEU A 26 -12.04 -16.27 -10.63
CA LEU A 26 -11.88 -14.86 -11.01
C LEU A 26 -13.01 -13.99 -10.42
N LYS A 27 -14.18 -14.56 -10.11
CA LYS A 27 -15.22 -13.88 -9.32
C LYS A 27 -14.83 -13.73 -7.85
N LEU A 28 -14.00 -14.62 -7.30
CA LEU A 28 -13.46 -14.47 -5.94
C LEU A 28 -12.60 -13.21 -5.83
N GLY A 29 -11.89 -12.82 -6.89
CA GLY A 29 -11.21 -11.52 -6.95
C GLY A 29 -12.16 -10.32 -6.82
N ARG A 30 -13.37 -10.41 -7.40
CA ARG A 30 -14.42 -9.39 -7.21
C ARG A 30 -15.02 -9.40 -5.81
N PHE A 31 -15.16 -10.58 -5.22
CA PHE A 31 -15.67 -10.75 -3.85
C PHE A 31 -14.68 -10.21 -2.83
N LEU A 32 -13.39 -10.54 -2.95
CA LEU A 32 -12.32 -10.03 -2.10
C LEU A 32 -12.22 -8.50 -2.13
N ARG A 33 -12.47 -7.88 -3.30
CA ARG A 33 -12.51 -6.42 -3.43
C ARG A 33 -13.67 -5.78 -2.67
N ARG A 34 -14.85 -6.42 -2.66
CA ARG A 34 -15.99 -5.96 -1.84
C ARG A 34 -15.72 -6.13 -0.34
N PHE A 35 -15.09 -7.24 0.03
CA PHE A 35 -14.70 -7.52 1.41
C PHE A 35 -13.62 -6.55 1.93
N GLU A 36 -12.71 -6.09 1.05
CA GLU A 36 -11.72 -5.04 1.32
C GLU A 36 -12.38 -3.71 1.69
N GLU A 37 -13.45 -3.34 0.97
CA GLU A 37 -14.21 -2.11 1.19
C GLU A 37 -15.04 -2.16 2.49
N GLU A 38 -15.59 -3.32 2.86
CA GLU A 38 -16.46 -3.47 4.04
C GLU A 38 -15.72 -3.66 5.37
N LEU A 39 -14.53 -4.29 5.38
CA LEU A 39 -13.80 -4.60 6.62
C LEU A 39 -12.74 -3.57 7.02
N GLY A 40 -12.48 -2.55 6.19
CA GLY A 40 -11.46 -1.53 6.50
C GLY A 40 -10.05 -2.11 6.69
N LEU A 41 -9.79 -3.32 6.17
CA LEU A 41 -8.48 -3.97 6.25
C LEU A 41 -7.46 -3.16 5.46
N ASN A 42 -6.21 -3.09 5.95
CA ASN A 42 -5.13 -2.42 5.23
C ASN A 42 -5.03 -3.01 3.81
N SER A 43 -5.23 -2.17 2.79
CA SER A 43 -5.22 -2.56 1.37
C SER A 43 -3.94 -3.34 1.00
N ALA A 44 -2.82 -3.09 1.67
CA ALA A 44 -1.60 -3.83 1.43
C ALA A 44 -1.65 -5.29 1.91
N SER A 45 -2.26 -5.57 3.07
CA SER A 45 -2.41 -6.93 3.60
C SER A 45 -3.36 -7.77 2.75
N VAL A 46 -4.46 -7.17 2.28
CA VAL A 46 -5.40 -7.82 1.36
C VAL A 46 -4.74 -8.13 0.02
N ARG A 47 -3.98 -7.18 -0.54
CA ARG A 47 -3.21 -7.41 -1.79
C ARG A 47 -2.17 -8.52 -1.62
N PHE A 48 -1.48 -8.57 -0.47
CA PHE A 48 -0.50 -9.60 -0.18
C PHE A 48 -1.15 -10.99 -0.06
N GLY A 49 -2.23 -11.11 0.72
CA GLY A 49 -3.01 -12.36 0.83
C GLY A 49 -3.59 -12.81 -0.51
N GLY A 50 -4.09 -11.87 -1.32
CA GLY A 50 -4.57 -12.14 -2.66
C GLY A 50 -3.46 -12.59 -3.63
N LEU A 51 -2.23 -12.11 -3.47
CA LEU A 51 -1.07 -12.60 -4.22
C LEU A 51 -0.72 -14.02 -3.80
N LEU A 52 -0.65 -14.31 -2.50
CA LEU A 52 -0.38 -15.65 -1.98
C LEU A 52 -1.38 -16.68 -2.53
N LEU A 53 -2.68 -16.35 -2.51
CA LEU A 53 -3.72 -17.22 -3.07
C LEU A 53 -3.53 -17.49 -4.56
N LYS A 54 -3.12 -16.48 -5.35
CA LYS A 54 -2.81 -16.65 -6.78
C LYS A 54 -1.61 -17.57 -6.99
N VAL A 55 -0.56 -17.45 -6.17
CA VAL A 55 0.63 -18.32 -6.24
C VAL A 55 0.26 -19.76 -5.94
N VAL A 56 -0.50 -20.01 -4.86
CA VAL A 56 -0.98 -21.35 -4.50
C VAL A 56 -1.86 -21.92 -5.62
N PHE A 57 -2.73 -21.12 -6.21
CA PHE A 57 -3.59 -21.53 -7.32
C PHE A 57 -2.78 -21.92 -8.56
N VAL A 58 -1.78 -21.12 -8.94
CA VAL A 58 -0.89 -21.45 -10.06
C VAL A 58 -0.10 -22.72 -9.77
N ALA A 59 0.47 -22.86 -8.57
CA ALA A 59 1.19 -24.07 -8.16
C ALA A 59 0.28 -25.32 -8.21
N HIS A 60 -0.98 -25.20 -7.79
CA HIS A 60 -1.98 -26.27 -7.93
C HIS A 60 -2.21 -26.66 -9.39
N LEU A 61 -2.37 -25.69 -10.31
CA LEU A 61 -2.53 -26.00 -11.73
C LEU A 61 -1.31 -26.71 -12.29
N ILE A 62 -0.10 -26.24 -11.96
CA ILE A 62 1.16 -26.87 -12.38
C ILE A 62 1.26 -28.29 -11.85
N ALA A 63 0.93 -28.50 -10.57
CA ALA A 63 0.90 -29.82 -9.94
C ALA A 63 -0.08 -30.77 -10.63
N CYS A 64 -1.30 -30.31 -10.92
CA CYS A 64 -2.29 -31.10 -11.64
C CYS A 64 -1.87 -31.42 -13.08
N MET A 65 -1.20 -30.50 -13.77
CA MET A 65 -0.63 -30.77 -15.09
C MET A 65 0.52 -31.78 -15.02
N TRP A 66 1.38 -31.68 -14.00
CA TRP A 66 2.49 -32.60 -13.78
C TRP A 66 2.03 -34.03 -13.48
N PHE A 67 1.08 -34.20 -12.57
CA PHE A 67 0.43 -35.49 -12.35
C PHE A 67 -0.38 -35.93 -13.58
N GLY A 68 -0.97 -34.99 -14.31
CA GLY A 68 -1.64 -35.22 -15.58
C GLY A 68 -0.76 -35.92 -16.62
N MET A 69 0.54 -35.56 -16.70
CA MET A 69 1.50 -36.22 -17.59
C MET A 69 1.59 -37.72 -17.33
N TYR A 70 1.70 -38.12 -16.06
CA TYR A 70 1.69 -39.52 -15.64
C TYR A 70 0.39 -40.22 -16.09
N THR A 71 -0.77 -39.63 -15.81
CA THR A 71 -2.06 -40.23 -16.20
C THR A 71 -2.27 -40.34 -17.72
N LEU A 72 -1.68 -39.43 -18.51
CA LEU A 72 -1.73 -39.48 -19.97
C LEU A 72 -0.81 -40.55 -20.55
N GLN A 73 0.31 -40.83 -19.88
CA GLN A 73 1.27 -41.85 -20.29
C GLN A 73 0.81 -43.26 -19.90
N CYS A 74 0.21 -43.42 -18.72
CA CYS A 74 -0.24 -44.73 -18.22
C CYS A 74 -1.72 -45.04 -18.49
N GLY A 75 -2.57 -44.04 -18.74
CA GLY A 75 -4.01 -44.24 -18.90
C GLY A 75 -4.48 -44.75 -20.27
N SER A 76 -3.60 -45.15 -21.19
CA SER A 76 -4.01 -45.57 -22.55
C SER A 76 -4.36 -47.05 -22.70
N GLY A 77 -4.18 -47.88 -21.68
CA GLY A 77 -4.56 -49.30 -21.68
C GLY A 77 -5.85 -49.54 -20.91
N GLU A 78 -6.79 -50.30 -21.48
CA GLU A 78 -8.06 -50.70 -20.85
C GLU A 78 -7.92 -52.04 -20.09
N ASP A 79 -6.71 -52.57 -20.00
CA ASP A 79 -6.36 -53.77 -19.23
C ASP A 79 -5.21 -53.42 -18.27
N ASP A 80 -5.06 -54.19 -17.18
CA ASP A 80 -3.96 -54.15 -16.18
C ASP A 80 -2.55 -54.38 -16.79
N GLU A 81 -2.23 -53.76 -17.92
CA GLU A 81 -0.88 -53.65 -18.43
C GLU A 81 -0.12 -52.63 -17.59
N VAL A 82 0.90 -53.14 -16.90
CA VAL A 82 2.00 -52.39 -16.31
C VAL A 82 2.35 -51.22 -17.23
N CYS A 83 2.45 -50.01 -16.67
CA CYS A 83 2.78 -48.82 -17.46
C CYS A 83 4.17 -48.98 -18.09
N ASP A 84 4.20 -49.40 -19.36
CA ASP A 84 5.44 -49.79 -20.08
C ASP A 84 6.31 -48.58 -20.46
N ARG A 85 5.97 -47.39 -19.97
CA ARG A 85 6.69 -46.14 -20.21
C ARG A 85 7.29 -45.62 -18.91
N GLU A 86 8.60 -45.44 -18.92
CA GLU A 86 9.33 -44.73 -17.87
C GLU A 86 8.68 -43.37 -17.60
N ASN A 87 8.31 -43.12 -16.34
CA ASN A 87 7.63 -41.92 -15.89
C ASN A 87 8.17 -41.45 -14.53
N TRP A 88 7.85 -40.21 -14.18
CA TRP A 88 8.36 -39.58 -12.96
C TRP A 88 7.85 -40.24 -11.67
N VAL A 89 6.62 -40.77 -11.65
CA VAL A 89 6.00 -41.35 -10.45
C VAL A 89 6.73 -42.63 -10.08
N ASP A 90 6.88 -43.56 -11.02
CA ASP A 90 7.57 -44.84 -10.80
C ASP A 90 9.04 -44.61 -10.44
N SER A 91 9.71 -43.68 -11.13
CA SER A 91 11.09 -43.32 -10.83
C SER A 91 11.26 -42.69 -9.45
N TYR A 92 10.29 -41.87 -9.00
CA TYR A 92 10.30 -41.29 -7.67
C TYR A 92 10.02 -42.35 -6.61
N ALA A 93 8.98 -43.18 -6.78
CA ALA A 93 8.62 -44.26 -5.88
C ALA A 93 9.75 -45.28 -5.71
N ALA A 94 10.49 -45.60 -6.78
CA ALA A 94 11.64 -46.52 -6.73
C ALA A 94 12.82 -46.01 -5.90
N ARG A 95 12.91 -44.70 -5.64
CA ARG A 95 13.98 -44.07 -4.84
C ARG A 95 13.60 -43.88 -3.37
N LEU A 96 12.37 -44.24 -2.99
CA LEU A 96 11.84 -44.10 -1.64
C LEU A 96 11.86 -45.43 -0.87
N PRO A 97 11.84 -45.39 0.48
CA PRO A 97 11.60 -46.58 1.30
C PRO A 97 10.28 -47.27 0.92
N PRO A 98 10.15 -48.60 1.10
CA PRO A 98 9.00 -49.38 0.62
C PRO A 98 7.64 -48.87 1.10
N GLU A 99 7.55 -48.43 2.36
CA GLU A 99 6.32 -47.89 2.95
C GLU A 99 5.86 -46.60 2.25
N LEU A 100 6.80 -45.69 1.95
CA LEU A 100 6.51 -44.41 1.31
C LEU A 100 6.30 -44.57 -0.21
N SER A 101 7.02 -45.51 -0.82
CA SER A 101 6.83 -45.92 -2.20
C SER A 101 5.39 -46.38 -2.45
N ASN A 102 4.88 -47.29 -1.61
CA ASN A 102 3.50 -47.76 -1.68
C ASN A 102 2.48 -46.63 -1.50
N GLN A 103 2.75 -45.67 -0.61
CA GLN A 103 1.87 -44.50 -0.43
C GLN A 103 1.82 -43.62 -1.67
N VAL A 104 2.96 -43.28 -2.28
CA VAL A 104 2.98 -42.47 -3.51
C VAL A 104 2.27 -43.17 -4.67
N MET A 105 2.32 -44.51 -4.73
CA MET A 105 1.67 -45.27 -5.80
C MET A 105 0.15 -45.41 -5.61
N THR A 106 -0.34 -45.45 -4.38
CA THR A 106 -1.75 -45.82 -4.09
C THR A 106 -2.59 -44.69 -3.49
N ASP A 107 -1.98 -43.77 -2.74
CA ASP A 107 -2.69 -42.70 -2.05
C ASP A 107 -2.73 -41.40 -2.86
N LEU A 108 -3.94 -40.89 -3.09
CA LEU A 108 -4.19 -39.66 -3.83
C LEU A 108 -3.61 -38.43 -3.13
N PHE A 109 -3.61 -38.41 -1.79
CA PHE A 109 -3.05 -37.29 -1.05
C PHE A 109 -1.52 -37.25 -1.20
N SER A 110 -0.83 -38.40 -1.06
CA SER A 110 0.60 -38.50 -1.35
C SER A 110 0.94 -38.09 -2.78
N GLN A 111 0.21 -38.56 -3.79
CA GLN A 111 0.40 -38.16 -5.19
C GLN A 111 0.24 -36.65 -5.41
N TYR A 112 -0.82 -36.07 -4.85
CA TYR A 112 -1.09 -34.63 -4.94
C TYR A 112 -0.02 -33.82 -4.21
N SER A 113 0.36 -34.23 -3.01
CA SER A 113 1.34 -33.52 -2.19
C SER A 113 2.73 -33.54 -2.81
N SER A 114 3.19 -34.67 -3.37
CA SER A 114 4.45 -34.76 -4.13
C SER A 114 4.41 -33.90 -5.40
N SER A 115 3.28 -33.90 -6.13
CA SER A 115 3.12 -33.07 -7.33
C SER A 115 3.13 -31.57 -7.01
N LEU A 116 2.49 -31.18 -5.89
CA LEU A 116 2.45 -29.81 -5.42
C LEU A 116 3.81 -29.35 -4.91
N TYR A 117 4.54 -30.22 -4.22
CA TYR A 117 5.92 -29.99 -3.81
C TYR A 117 6.84 -29.77 -5.03
N TRP A 118 6.74 -30.61 -6.06
CA TRP A 118 7.47 -30.41 -7.31
C TRP A 118 7.11 -29.06 -7.95
N ALA A 119 5.81 -28.75 -8.05
CA ALA A 119 5.35 -27.48 -8.62
C ALA A 119 5.90 -26.25 -7.87
N PHE A 120 5.90 -26.26 -6.53
CA PHE A 120 6.47 -25.16 -5.74
C PHE A 120 7.97 -25.05 -5.94
N THR A 121 8.72 -26.15 -5.82
CA THR A 121 10.18 -26.13 -5.92
C THR A 121 10.66 -25.71 -7.31
N THR A 122 9.94 -26.06 -8.37
CA THR A 122 10.18 -25.56 -9.73
C THR A 122 9.77 -24.09 -9.88
N LEU A 123 8.57 -23.70 -9.42
CA LEU A 123 8.07 -22.32 -9.54
C LEU A 123 8.93 -21.31 -8.76
N THR A 124 9.45 -21.70 -7.60
CA THR A 124 10.35 -20.87 -6.78
C THR A 124 11.82 -21.06 -7.15
N THR A 125 12.11 -21.78 -8.24
CA THR A 125 13.46 -22.03 -8.75
C THR A 125 14.43 -22.64 -7.72
N VAL A 126 13.92 -23.42 -6.76
CA VAL A 126 14.72 -24.13 -5.75
C VAL A 126 15.27 -25.42 -6.32
N GLY A 127 14.41 -26.24 -6.95
CA GLY A 127 14.80 -27.44 -7.70
C GLY A 127 15.72 -28.42 -6.96
N PHE A 128 15.23 -29.09 -5.92
CA PHE A 128 16.02 -30.07 -5.16
C PHE A 128 16.51 -31.28 -6.00
N GLY A 129 15.86 -31.57 -7.13
CA GLY A 129 16.28 -32.63 -8.06
C GLY A 129 15.90 -34.05 -7.62
N ASP A 130 15.04 -34.19 -6.63
CA ASP A 130 14.48 -35.45 -6.15
C ASP A 130 13.36 -35.98 -7.06
N ILE A 131 12.48 -35.11 -7.55
CA ILE A 131 11.49 -35.44 -8.59
C ILE A 131 11.97 -34.88 -9.93
N ILE A 132 12.21 -35.76 -10.90
CA ILE A 132 12.80 -35.41 -12.20
C ILE A 132 11.99 -35.99 -13.37
N PRO A 133 11.96 -35.32 -14.54
CA PRO A 133 11.36 -35.86 -15.74
C PRO A 133 12.21 -37.01 -16.30
N VAL A 134 11.58 -38.14 -16.58
CA VAL A 134 12.26 -39.34 -17.06
C VAL A 134 12.12 -39.45 -18.58
N SER A 135 10.88 -39.34 -19.06
CA SER A 135 10.53 -39.44 -20.47
C SER A 135 10.82 -38.15 -21.26
N ARG A 136 10.94 -38.28 -22.59
CA ARG A 136 11.11 -37.12 -23.50
C ARG A 136 9.93 -36.14 -23.41
N ALA A 137 8.71 -36.66 -23.25
CA ALA A 137 7.50 -35.84 -23.15
C ALA A 137 7.48 -35.01 -21.85
N GLU A 138 7.81 -35.63 -20.71
CA GLU A 138 7.98 -34.92 -19.44
C GLU A 138 9.10 -33.87 -19.54
N ARG A 139 10.24 -34.19 -20.16
CA ARG A 139 11.34 -33.21 -20.32
C ARG A 139 10.92 -31.98 -21.11
N LEU A 140 10.22 -32.16 -22.24
CA LEU A 140 9.72 -31.03 -23.03
C LEU A 140 8.68 -30.22 -22.25
N PHE A 141 7.80 -30.88 -21.48
CA PHE A 141 6.84 -30.23 -20.61
C PHE A 141 7.54 -29.40 -19.52
N VAL A 142 8.53 -29.97 -18.82
CA VAL A 142 9.29 -29.28 -17.78
C VAL A 142 10.02 -28.06 -18.34
N ILE A 143 10.69 -28.18 -19.50
CA ILE A 143 11.35 -27.03 -20.15
C ILE A 143 10.36 -25.89 -20.42
N ALA A 144 9.18 -26.21 -20.97
CA ALA A 144 8.15 -25.20 -21.21
C ALA A 144 7.64 -24.56 -19.91
N MET A 145 7.46 -25.37 -18.86
CA MET A 145 7.01 -24.90 -17.54
C MET A 145 8.07 -24.07 -16.81
N GLU A 146 9.36 -24.37 -16.96
CA GLU A 146 10.45 -23.58 -16.38
C GLU A 146 10.55 -22.20 -17.03
N LEU A 147 10.42 -22.12 -18.37
CA LEU A 147 10.36 -20.84 -19.09
C LEU A 147 9.15 -19.99 -18.64
N ALA A 148 7.98 -20.62 -18.50
CA ALA A 148 6.80 -19.95 -17.95
C ALA A 148 6.99 -19.55 -16.47
N GLY A 149 7.63 -20.41 -15.69
CA GLY A 149 7.91 -20.24 -14.27
C GLY A 149 8.76 -19.01 -13.99
N ILE A 150 9.83 -18.80 -14.76
CA ILE A 150 10.68 -17.59 -14.66
C ILE A 150 9.87 -16.30 -14.86
N MET A 151 8.98 -16.27 -15.86
CA MET A 151 8.12 -15.10 -16.10
C MET A 151 7.16 -14.86 -14.93
N ILE A 152 6.52 -15.93 -14.44
CA ILE A 152 5.57 -15.85 -13.30
C ILE A 152 6.30 -15.40 -12.03
N PHE A 153 7.48 -15.94 -11.75
CA PHE A 153 8.30 -15.57 -10.60
C PHE A 153 8.71 -14.09 -10.64
N GLY A 154 9.12 -13.58 -11.82
CA GLY A 154 9.38 -12.15 -12.02
C GLY A 154 8.15 -11.27 -11.74
N ILE A 155 6.96 -11.69 -12.19
CA ILE A 155 5.71 -10.98 -11.90
C ILE A 155 5.39 -10.98 -10.40
N ILE A 156 5.63 -12.09 -9.70
CA ILE A 156 5.42 -12.20 -8.25
C ILE A 156 6.31 -11.19 -7.52
N ILE A 157 7.62 -11.19 -7.80
CA ILE A 157 8.57 -10.26 -7.19
C ILE A 157 8.16 -8.81 -7.48
N GLY A 158 7.88 -8.47 -8.74
CA GLY A 158 7.45 -7.12 -9.11
C GLY A 158 6.17 -6.67 -8.39
N THR A 159 5.24 -7.59 -8.15
CA THR A 159 4.02 -7.33 -7.39
C THR A 159 4.32 -7.10 -5.90
N ILE A 160 5.19 -7.90 -5.30
CA ILE A 160 5.64 -7.71 -3.90
C ILE A 160 6.30 -6.34 -3.75
N THR A 161 7.19 -5.94 -4.66
CA THR A 161 7.83 -4.61 -4.63
C THR A 161 6.81 -3.47 -4.74
N ARG A 162 5.77 -3.62 -5.58
CA ARG A 162 4.68 -2.63 -5.67
C ARG A 162 3.84 -2.57 -4.39
N ILE A 163 3.57 -3.70 -3.74
CA ILE A 163 2.85 -3.72 -2.47
C ILE A 163 3.70 -3.06 -1.38
N ALA A 164 4.98 -3.43 -1.27
CA ALA A 164 5.92 -2.88 -0.30
C ALA A 164 6.10 -1.36 -0.45
N SER A 165 6.22 -0.86 -1.68
CA SER A 165 6.38 0.58 -1.93
C SER A 165 5.13 1.41 -1.63
N ASN A 166 3.94 0.78 -1.61
CA ASN A 166 2.67 1.41 -1.27
C ASN A 166 2.21 1.14 0.17
N PHE A 167 2.90 0.28 0.92
CA PHE A 167 2.54 -0.11 2.29
C PHE A 167 2.50 1.08 3.26
N ASN A 168 3.29 2.13 2.99
CA ASN A 168 3.29 3.34 3.79
C ASN A 168 3.52 4.60 2.94
N LEU A 169 2.53 4.93 2.11
CA LEU A 169 2.55 6.12 1.25
C LEU A 169 2.83 7.41 2.04
N ALA A 170 2.24 7.55 3.23
CA ALA A 170 2.46 8.72 4.10
C ALA A 170 3.94 8.84 4.53
N LYS A 171 4.54 7.74 5.03
CA LYS A 171 5.96 7.72 5.40
C LYS A 171 6.88 7.94 4.20
N LYS A 172 6.52 7.38 3.02
CA LYS A 172 7.27 7.60 1.78
C LYS A 172 7.28 9.07 1.38
N SER A 173 6.10 9.70 1.31
CA SER A 173 5.96 11.12 0.96
C SER A 173 6.68 12.04 1.96
N ARG A 174 6.60 11.72 3.26
CA ARG A 174 7.33 12.42 4.32
C ARG A 174 8.84 12.37 4.10
N ASN A 175 9.39 11.17 3.90
CA ASN A 175 10.82 10.96 3.68
C ASN A 175 11.29 11.65 2.40
N GLU A 176 10.48 11.62 1.34
CA GLU A 176 10.78 12.26 0.07
C GLU A 176 10.84 13.80 0.19
N LYS A 177 9.84 14.42 0.84
CA LYS A 177 9.85 15.86 1.16
C LYS A 177 11.09 16.25 1.96
N MET A 178 11.43 15.48 3.00
CA MET A 178 12.61 15.77 3.84
C MET A 178 13.92 15.63 3.05
N ALA A 179 14.05 14.59 2.21
CA ALA A 179 15.24 14.37 1.39
C ALA A 179 15.46 15.51 0.38
N ILE A 180 14.40 16.01 -0.25
CA ILE A 180 14.45 17.17 -1.15
C ILE A 180 14.94 18.42 -0.40
N LEU A 181 14.39 18.68 0.79
CA LEU A 181 14.77 19.81 1.63
C LEU A 181 16.26 19.75 2.01
N GLU A 182 16.73 18.60 2.50
CA GLU A 182 18.14 18.41 2.88
C GLU A 182 19.10 18.56 1.70
N ARG A 183 18.69 18.09 0.51
CA ARG A 183 19.46 18.31 -0.71
C ARG A 183 19.54 19.79 -1.06
N TYR A 184 18.42 20.50 -1.06
CA TYR A 184 18.36 21.94 -1.34
C TYR A 184 19.23 22.75 -0.38
N MET A 185 19.17 22.47 0.92
CA MET A 185 19.97 23.15 1.93
C MET A 185 21.48 22.93 1.74
N ARG A 186 21.89 21.72 1.31
CA ARG A 186 23.29 21.41 0.99
C ARG A 186 23.76 22.13 -0.28
N GLU A 187 22.95 22.13 -1.33
CA GLU A 187 23.25 22.82 -2.58
C GLU A 187 23.42 24.33 -2.38
N ARG A 188 22.59 24.93 -1.50
CA ARG A 188 22.70 26.35 -1.11
C ARG A 188 23.75 26.65 -0.04
N ARG A 189 24.47 25.64 0.46
CA ARG A 189 25.50 25.77 1.50
C ARG A 189 25.02 26.54 2.74
N LEU A 190 23.79 26.28 3.19
CA LEU A 190 23.25 26.91 4.40
C LEU A 190 24.08 26.55 5.64
N SER A 191 24.15 27.44 6.63
CA SER A 191 24.86 27.16 7.89
C SER A 191 24.24 25.97 8.63
N LYS A 192 25.05 25.22 9.38
CA LYS A 192 24.56 24.04 10.13
C LYS A 192 23.46 24.38 11.14
N GLY A 193 23.53 25.57 11.75
CA GLY A 193 22.49 26.08 12.65
C GLY A 193 21.15 26.30 11.92
N LEU A 194 21.18 26.92 10.73
CA LEU A 194 19.98 27.13 9.92
C LEU A 194 19.42 25.79 9.40
N GLN A 195 20.28 24.88 8.96
CA GLN A 195 19.86 23.53 8.53
C GLN A 195 19.12 22.79 9.64
N LYS A 196 19.64 22.85 10.88
CA LYS A 196 19.01 22.21 12.03
C LYS A 196 17.63 22.81 12.32
N ARG A 197 17.52 24.15 12.36
CA ARG A 197 16.24 24.86 12.57
C ARG A 197 15.21 24.52 11.50
N ILE A 198 15.61 24.52 10.23
CA ILE A 198 14.72 24.16 9.11
C ILE A 198 14.27 22.69 9.21
N ARG A 199 15.16 21.76 9.59
CA ARG A 199 14.78 20.36 9.79
C ARG A 199 13.76 20.22 10.92
N GLU A 200 14.04 20.78 12.09
CA GLU A 200 13.15 20.75 13.26
C GLU A 200 11.78 21.34 12.92
N PHE A 201 11.74 22.43 12.12
CA PHE A 201 10.51 23.02 11.59
C PHE A 201 9.68 22.00 10.80
N TYR A 202 10.30 21.38 9.80
CA TYR A 202 9.61 20.48 8.88
C TYR A 202 9.26 19.14 9.53
N GLU A 203 10.08 18.62 10.44
CA GLU A 203 9.77 17.42 11.23
C GLU A 203 8.51 17.66 12.08
N TYR A 204 8.49 18.76 12.82
CA TYR A 204 7.33 19.12 13.64
C TYR A 204 6.07 19.35 12.77
N GLN A 205 6.21 20.06 11.64
CA GLN A 205 5.13 20.23 10.66
C GLN A 205 4.58 18.88 10.17
N LEU A 206 5.45 17.96 9.74
CA LEU A 206 5.05 16.67 9.16
C LEU A 206 4.47 15.69 10.18
N ASP A 207 4.80 15.84 11.46
CA ASP A 207 4.25 15.01 12.54
C ASP A 207 2.91 15.56 13.09
N ASN A 208 2.66 16.87 12.98
CA ASN A 208 1.47 17.52 13.56
C ASN A 208 0.44 17.99 12.53
N VAL A 209 0.82 18.08 11.24
CA VAL A 209 -0.08 18.41 10.13
C VAL A 209 -0.10 17.24 9.16
N SER A 210 -1.30 16.89 8.72
CA SER A 210 -1.50 15.89 7.67
C SER A 210 -0.63 16.23 6.46
N VAL A 211 0.11 15.24 5.94
CA VAL A 211 0.89 15.39 4.69
C VAL A 211 -0.02 15.71 3.50
N PHE A 212 -1.31 15.36 3.61
CA PHE A 212 -2.35 15.67 2.64
C PHE A 212 -2.83 17.11 2.82
N ASP A 213 -2.80 17.85 1.72
CA ASP A 213 -3.31 19.21 1.65
C ASP A 213 -4.83 19.20 1.74
N LEU A 214 -5.36 19.55 2.91
CA LEU A 214 -6.80 19.62 3.12
C LEU A 214 -7.45 20.64 2.17
N SER A 215 -6.75 21.70 1.77
CA SER A 215 -7.31 22.70 0.87
C SER A 215 -7.58 22.13 -0.52
N SER A 216 -6.67 21.33 -1.08
CA SER A 216 -6.88 20.67 -2.36
C SER A 216 -8.01 19.65 -2.30
N ILE A 217 -8.12 18.88 -1.21
CA ILE A 217 -9.23 17.93 -1.02
C ILE A 217 -10.56 18.68 -0.93
N LEU A 218 -10.61 19.79 -0.19
CA LEU A 218 -11.82 20.60 -0.05
C LEU A 218 -12.25 21.22 -1.39
N GLU A 219 -11.32 21.58 -2.28
CA GLU A 219 -11.62 22.12 -3.61
C GLU A 219 -12.25 21.07 -4.54
N GLU A 220 -11.83 19.80 -4.46
CA GLU A 220 -12.32 18.71 -5.30
C GLU A 220 -13.70 18.15 -4.89
N VAL A 221 -14.05 18.25 -3.60
CA VAL A 221 -15.33 17.73 -3.09
C VAL A 221 -16.50 18.68 -3.37
N SER A 222 -17.70 18.11 -3.48
CA SER A 222 -18.94 18.88 -3.65
C SER A 222 -19.16 19.86 -2.49
N THR A 223 -19.88 20.95 -2.75
CA THR A 223 -20.12 22.01 -1.75
C THR A 223 -20.77 21.48 -0.46
N ALA A 224 -21.67 20.49 -0.56
CA ALA A 224 -22.30 19.86 0.59
C ALA A 224 -21.28 19.08 1.45
N LEU A 225 -20.46 18.24 0.83
CA LEU A 225 -19.41 17.47 1.52
C LEU A 225 -18.33 18.37 2.11
N ARG A 226 -17.98 19.47 1.41
CA ARG A 226 -17.07 20.49 1.93
C ARG A 226 -17.57 21.07 3.25
N LEU A 227 -18.86 21.37 3.33
CA LEU A 227 -19.48 21.93 4.54
C LEU A 227 -19.42 20.93 5.70
N GLU A 228 -19.75 19.66 5.46
CA GLU A 228 -19.63 18.59 6.47
C GLU A 228 -18.19 18.35 6.94
N LEU A 229 -17.22 18.32 6.01
CA LEU A 229 -15.80 18.19 6.35
C LEU A 229 -15.31 19.39 7.16
N CYS A 230 -15.64 20.62 6.74
CA CYS A 230 -15.25 21.82 7.46
C CYS A 230 -15.82 21.84 8.89
N GLN A 231 -17.07 21.45 9.06
CA GLN A 231 -17.69 21.34 10.38
C GLN A 231 -17.01 20.30 11.26
N SER A 232 -16.66 19.13 10.73
CA SER A 232 -16.01 18.08 11.53
C SER A 232 -14.56 18.42 11.90
N PHE A 233 -13.76 18.93 10.96
CA PHE A 233 -12.34 19.25 11.20
C PHE A 233 -12.13 20.50 12.06
N TYR A 234 -12.92 21.55 11.81
CA TYR A 234 -12.72 22.84 12.48
C TYR A 234 -13.72 23.08 13.63
N ALA A 235 -14.57 22.13 14.00
CA ALA A 235 -15.48 22.24 15.14
C ALA A 235 -14.80 22.74 16.45
N PRO A 236 -13.62 22.22 16.84
CA PRO A 236 -12.92 22.75 18.02
C PRO A 236 -12.54 24.22 17.85
N LEU A 237 -11.97 24.58 16.69
CA LEU A 237 -11.60 25.97 16.38
C LEU A 237 -12.84 26.89 16.43
N MET A 238 -13.96 26.45 15.88
CA MET A 238 -15.22 27.22 15.86
C MET A 238 -15.79 27.46 17.26
N ARG A 239 -15.60 26.51 18.19
CA ARG A 239 -16.06 26.62 19.58
C ARG A 239 -15.16 27.56 20.39
N ASP A 240 -13.85 27.39 20.23
CA ASP A 240 -12.85 27.99 21.13
C ASP A 240 -12.50 29.43 20.71
N VAL A 241 -12.62 29.75 19.43
CA VAL A 241 -12.30 31.08 18.90
C VAL A 241 -13.57 31.96 18.84
N PRO A 242 -13.61 33.09 19.60
CA PRO A 242 -14.77 33.97 19.63
C PRO A 242 -15.20 34.53 18.27
N PHE A 243 -14.25 34.71 17.34
CA PHE A 243 -14.51 35.23 15.99
C PHE A 243 -15.52 34.40 15.18
N PHE A 244 -15.58 33.09 15.43
CA PHE A 244 -16.48 32.17 14.72
C PHE A 244 -17.84 31.99 15.42
N LYS A 245 -18.00 32.50 16.66
CA LYS A 245 -19.26 32.37 17.40
C LYS A 245 -20.40 33.12 16.70
N GLY A 246 -21.53 32.45 16.51
CA GLY A 246 -22.73 33.00 15.88
C GLY A 246 -22.67 33.11 14.35
N ARG A 247 -21.63 32.59 13.69
CA ARG A 247 -21.56 32.53 12.22
C ARG A 247 -22.31 31.31 11.69
N ASN A 248 -22.99 31.46 10.55
CA ASN A 248 -23.73 30.36 9.93
C ASN A 248 -22.77 29.39 9.22
N ALA A 249 -23.24 28.15 9.01
CA ALA A 249 -22.45 27.08 8.39
C ALA A 249 -21.96 27.43 6.98
N SER A 250 -22.76 28.17 6.20
CA SER A 250 -22.41 28.59 4.85
C SER A 250 -21.20 29.52 4.83
N TRP A 251 -21.15 30.51 5.72
CA TRP A 251 -20.00 31.42 5.84
C TRP A 251 -18.74 30.67 6.28
N ILE A 252 -18.88 29.74 7.22
CA ILE A 252 -17.78 28.91 7.70
C ILE A 252 -17.20 28.06 6.55
N SER A 253 -18.06 27.45 5.72
CA SER A 253 -17.64 26.67 4.56
C SER A 253 -16.88 27.48 3.50
N LEU A 254 -17.07 28.82 3.49
CA LEU A 254 -16.34 29.73 2.62
C LEU A 254 -14.95 30.05 3.17
N VAL A 255 -14.80 30.16 4.50
CA VAL A 255 -13.53 30.53 5.13
C VAL A 255 -12.61 29.33 5.36
N CYS A 256 -13.17 28.16 5.70
CA CYS A 256 -12.39 26.97 6.04
C CYS A 256 -11.36 26.55 4.97
N PRO A 257 -11.63 26.58 3.66
CA PRO A 257 -10.63 26.26 2.63
C PRO A 257 -9.40 27.17 2.65
N HIS A 258 -9.53 28.38 3.21
CA HIS A 258 -8.45 29.36 3.32
C HIS A 258 -7.69 29.27 4.64
N LEU A 259 -8.15 28.45 5.60
CA LEU A 259 -7.46 28.26 6.87
C LEU A 259 -6.25 27.34 6.69
N ARG A 260 -5.05 27.92 6.80
CA ARG A 260 -3.79 27.19 6.72
C ARG A 260 -3.17 27.01 8.10
N PRO A 261 -2.99 25.77 8.59
CA PRO A 261 -2.22 25.54 9.81
C PRO A 261 -0.75 25.91 9.56
N PHE A 262 -0.16 26.68 10.47
CA PHE A 262 1.26 26.96 10.47
C PHE A 262 1.78 26.97 11.91
N PHE A 263 3.09 26.84 12.05
CA PHE A 263 3.76 26.83 13.35
C PHE A 263 4.90 27.84 13.35
N VAL A 264 5.25 28.30 14.55
CA VAL A 264 6.29 29.30 14.78
C VAL A 264 7.09 28.86 16.00
N PHE A 265 8.41 28.99 15.96
CA PHE A 265 9.24 28.67 17.12
C PHE A 265 9.26 29.81 18.13
N ALA A 266 9.56 29.47 19.39
CA ALA A 266 9.82 30.47 20.42
C ALA A 266 10.95 31.40 19.97
N GLY A 267 10.75 32.71 20.13
CA GLY A 267 11.70 33.76 19.73
C GLY A 267 11.54 34.26 18.29
N GLU A 268 10.67 33.65 17.47
CA GLU A 268 10.40 34.14 16.11
C GLU A 268 9.31 35.22 16.10
N HIS A 269 9.52 36.28 15.31
CA HIS A 269 8.55 37.35 15.13
C HIS A 269 7.55 37.00 14.02
N ILE A 270 6.26 36.95 14.39
CA ILE A 270 5.16 36.66 13.45
C ILE A 270 4.75 37.93 12.69
N CYS A 271 4.71 39.05 13.40
CA CYS A 271 4.21 40.34 12.91
C CYS A 271 5.26 41.41 13.26
N ARG A 272 5.45 42.38 12.37
CA ARG A 272 6.36 43.51 12.57
C ARG A 272 5.64 44.81 12.27
N LYS A 273 5.74 45.76 13.20
CA LYS A 273 5.14 47.09 13.04
C LYS A 273 5.60 47.73 11.73
N GLY A 274 4.66 48.39 11.05
CA GLY A 274 4.94 49.11 9.81
C GLY A 274 4.99 48.25 8.56
N VAL A 275 4.92 46.92 8.68
CA VAL A 275 4.73 46.00 7.55
C VAL A 275 3.24 45.90 7.24
N ILE A 276 2.88 45.77 5.96
CA ILE A 276 1.49 45.56 5.54
C ILE A 276 1.06 44.16 6.01
N GLY A 277 0.05 44.09 6.88
CA GLY A 277 -0.52 42.82 7.32
C GLY A 277 -1.59 42.36 6.34
N MET A 278 -1.35 41.25 5.64
CA MET A 278 -2.31 40.65 4.71
C MET A 278 -3.04 39.43 5.29
N GLU A 279 -2.63 38.99 6.48
CA GLU A 279 -3.10 37.76 7.10
C GLU A 279 -3.61 38.04 8.52
N MET A 280 -4.56 37.22 8.95
CA MET A 280 -5.05 37.18 10.33
C MET A 280 -4.79 35.80 10.91
N TYR A 281 -4.53 35.75 12.21
CA TYR A 281 -4.06 34.54 12.88
C TYR A 281 -4.92 34.19 14.09
N TRP A 282 -5.07 32.89 14.34
CA TRP A 282 -5.74 32.34 15.51
C TRP A 282 -4.79 31.38 16.24
N ILE A 283 -4.66 31.55 17.54
CA ILE A 283 -3.78 30.71 18.35
C ILE A 283 -4.55 29.45 18.74
N ARG A 284 -4.16 28.31 18.18
CA ARG A 284 -4.75 27.02 18.57
C ARG A 284 -4.05 26.42 19.79
N ARG A 285 -2.72 26.57 19.87
CA ARG A 285 -1.89 26.05 20.95
C ARG A 285 -0.62 26.88 21.08
N GLY A 286 -0.36 27.43 22.27
CA GLY A 286 0.84 28.19 22.58
C GLY A 286 0.53 29.60 23.08
N SER A 287 1.53 30.47 23.05
CA SER A 287 1.35 31.88 23.40
C SER A 287 2.17 32.79 22.51
N VAL A 288 1.64 33.99 22.28
CA VAL A 288 2.28 35.04 21.49
C VAL A 288 2.42 36.27 22.36
N ARG A 289 3.63 36.83 22.45
CA ARG A 289 3.89 38.08 23.17
C ARG A 289 3.74 39.27 22.23
N LEU A 290 2.93 40.23 22.63
CA LEU A 290 2.86 41.56 22.02
C LEU A 290 3.93 42.43 22.68
N LEU A 291 4.86 42.93 21.86
CA LEU A 291 5.98 43.75 22.32
C LEU A 291 5.72 45.22 22.00
N ASP A 292 6.15 46.12 22.88
CA ASP A 292 6.07 47.55 22.64
C ASP A 292 7.02 47.95 21.51
N PRO A 293 6.52 48.52 20.40
CA PRO A 293 7.36 48.98 19.31
C PRO A 293 8.28 50.16 19.67
N ALA A 294 8.08 50.83 20.81
CA ALA A 294 8.90 51.95 21.25
C ALA A 294 10.14 51.54 22.06
N SER A 295 10.28 50.26 22.44
CA SER A 295 11.52 49.80 23.06
C SER A 295 12.61 49.63 22.00
N ASN A 296 13.67 50.44 22.08
CA ASN A 296 14.86 50.38 21.21
C ASN A 296 15.68 49.08 21.36
N ASP A 297 15.24 48.15 22.20
CA ASP A 297 15.93 46.92 22.51
C ASP A 297 15.28 45.77 21.75
N GLU A 298 15.84 45.41 20.58
CA GLU A 298 15.42 44.23 19.81
C GLU A 298 15.79 42.90 20.51
N SER A 299 16.44 42.97 21.68
CA SER A 299 16.83 41.80 22.45
C SER A 299 15.65 41.21 23.25
N GLU A 300 15.54 39.87 23.26
CA GLU A 300 14.46 39.09 23.93
C GLU A 300 14.27 39.40 25.43
N ARG A 301 15.19 40.13 26.05
CA ARG A 301 15.23 40.43 27.49
C ARG A 301 14.89 41.87 27.86
N GLY A 302 14.83 42.79 26.89
CA GLY A 302 14.67 44.23 27.13
C GLY A 302 13.40 44.88 26.58
N ALA A 303 12.66 44.20 25.68
CA ALA A 303 11.42 44.73 25.13
C ALA A 303 10.28 44.69 26.16
N ASN A 304 9.59 45.82 26.37
CA ASN A 304 8.43 45.88 27.26
C ASN A 304 7.30 45.02 26.66
N GLU A 305 6.84 44.04 27.44
CA GLU A 305 5.72 43.17 27.08
C GLU A 305 4.40 43.90 27.32
N LEU A 306 3.61 44.11 26.25
CA LEU A 306 2.31 44.77 26.33
C LEU A 306 1.20 43.80 26.74
N ALA A 307 1.23 42.58 26.19
CA ALA A 307 0.25 41.55 26.46
C ALA A 307 0.75 40.16 26.01
N VAL A 308 0.16 39.10 26.59
CA VAL A 308 0.33 37.72 26.15
C VAL A 308 -0.99 37.20 25.62
N LEU A 309 -1.02 36.84 24.35
CA LEU A 309 -2.13 36.14 23.73
C LEU A 309 -1.95 34.63 23.91
N ARG A 310 -3.05 33.91 24.16
CA ARG A 310 -3.12 32.47 24.42
C ARG A 310 -4.12 31.78 23.50
N ASP A 311 -4.28 30.47 23.68
CA ASP A 311 -5.21 29.63 22.95
C ASP A 311 -6.63 30.23 22.83
N GLY A 312 -7.17 30.24 21.61
CA GLY A 312 -8.47 30.82 21.25
C GLY A 312 -8.41 32.30 20.82
N GLU A 313 -7.35 33.03 21.17
CA GLU A 313 -7.21 34.44 20.82
C GLU A 313 -6.72 34.66 19.38
N CYS A 314 -7.03 35.84 18.83
CA CYS A 314 -6.71 36.21 17.46
C CYS A 314 -5.94 37.53 17.38
N PHE A 315 -5.06 37.64 16.39
CA PHE A 315 -4.29 38.85 16.12
C PHE A 315 -4.12 39.10 14.61
N GLY A 316 -3.68 40.31 14.24
CA GLY A 316 -3.50 40.73 12.84
C GLY A 316 -4.79 41.18 12.13
N GLN A 317 -5.97 40.97 12.74
CA GLN A 317 -7.28 41.28 12.17
C GLN A 317 -7.46 42.76 11.81
N LEU A 318 -6.86 43.68 12.58
CA LEU A 318 -6.99 45.12 12.32
C LEU A 318 -6.30 45.54 11.02
N ALA A 319 -5.14 44.97 10.72
CA ALA A 319 -4.40 45.27 9.51
C ALA A 319 -5.18 44.81 8.27
N VAL A 320 -5.77 43.61 8.33
CA VAL A 320 -6.58 43.03 7.24
C VAL A 320 -7.88 43.79 7.04
N ILE A 321 -8.63 44.08 8.11
CA ILE A 321 -9.95 44.73 8.02
C ILE A 321 -9.83 46.20 7.57
N ARG A 322 -8.80 46.90 8.03
CA ARG A 322 -8.62 48.33 7.73
C ARG A 322 -7.73 48.59 6.52
N ASN A 323 -7.17 47.54 5.90
CA ASN A 323 -6.15 47.64 4.85
C ASN A 323 -5.00 48.57 5.26
N GLN A 324 -4.49 48.38 6.48
CA GLN A 324 -3.50 49.24 7.11
C GLN A 324 -2.24 48.45 7.50
N ARG A 325 -1.13 49.17 7.72
CA ARG A 325 0.10 48.59 8.27
C ARG A 325 -0.16 48.05 9.68
N GLN A 326 0.58 47.01 10.06
CA GLN A 326 0.52 46.44 11.41
C GLN A 326 0.87 47.52 12.44
N ALA A 327 -0.02 47.68 13.42
CA ALA A 327 0.03 48.71 14.45
C ALA A 327 1.10 48.41 15.51
#